data_AF-A0A815VX29-F1
#
_entry.id   AF-A0A815VX29-F1
#
_cell.length_a   1.000
_cell.length_b   1.000
_cell.length_c   1.000
_cell.angle_alpha   90.00
_cell.angle_beta   90.00
_cell.angle_gamma   90.00
#
_symmetry.space_group_name_H-M   'P 1'
#
loop_
_entity.id
_entity.type
_entity.pdbx_description
1 polymer ?
#
loop_
_entity_poly.entity_id
_entity_poly.type
_entity_poly.pdbx_seq_one_letter_code
_entity_poly.pdbx_strand_id
1 'polypeptide(L)'
;MTIETYTIYPTKKYNRPPPPSRIVLHGLDLLSPPIHILNHRFYRPPTDSITNVIDKLKSSLADALELYPPVAGTVRTDENDEVYIALDAENISDIQFLVEMRDTPFVGDSEDLSPRTVVLLPPLSSTLAVKVTRVM
;
A
#
# COMPACT_ATOMS: atom_id res chain seq x y z
N MET A 1 1.86 -19.16 -12.62
CA MET A 1 2.03 -17.90 -11.87
C MET A 1 1.41 -18.12 -10.50
N THR A 2 2.17 -17.90 -9.44
CA THR A 2 1.67 -18.02 -8.06
C THR A 2 1.69 -16.63 -7.48
N ILE A 3 0.50 -16.11 -7.18
CA ILE A 3 0.32 -14.84 -6.45
C ILE A 3 -0.02 -15.22 -5.01
N GLU A 4 0.82 -14.79 -4.09
CA GLU A 4 0.58 -14.92 -2.66
C GLU A 4 0.11 -13.57 -2.12
N THR A 5 -0.95 -13.59 -1.30
CA THR A 5 -1.48 -12.38 -0.65
C THR A 5 -1.29 -12.51 0.85
N TYR A 6 -0.72 -11.47 1.46
CA TYR A 6 -0.47 -11.38 2.89
C TYR A 6 -1.21 -10.17 3.45
N THR A 7 -1.91 -10.33 4.56
CA THR A 7 -2.48 -9.19 5.29
C THR A 7 -1.48 -8.66 6.29
N ILE A 8 -1.22 -7.35 6.27
CA ILE A 8 -0.25 -6.67 7.14
C ILE A 8 -0.98 -5.71 8.07
N TYR A 9 -0.67 -5.81 9.36
CA TYR A 9 -1.21 -4.95 10.41
C TYR A 9 -0.13 -4.04 10.98
N PRO A 10 -0.47 -2.81 11.42
CA PRO A 10 0.45 -1.94 12.14
C PRO A 10 1.00 -2.62 13.40
N THR A 11 2.30 -2.46 13.67
CA THR A 11 2.88 -2.94 14.94
C THR A 11 2.56 -1.99 16.11
N LYS A 12 2.94 -2.42 17.32
CA LYS A 12 2.93 -1.59 18.55
C LYS A 12 4.34 -1.41 19.10
N LYS A 13 5.34 -1.46 18.22
CA LYS A 13 6.76 -1.51 18.58
C LYS A 13 7.23 -0.19 19.19
N TYR A 14 6.71 0.94 18.72
CA TYR A 14 7.11 2.27 19.15
C TYR A 14 6.23 2.86 20.25
N ASN A 15 5.19 2.13 20.69
CA ASN A 15 4.24 2.54 21.73
C ASN A 15 3.67 3.96 21.48
N ARG A 16 3.33 4.26 20.22
CA ARG A 16 2.72 5.54 19.86
C ARG A 16 1.34 5.67 20.53
N PRO A 17 0.91 6.89 20.87
CA PRO A 17 -0.47 7.10 21.26
C PRO A 17 -1.40 6.65 20.13
N PRO A 18 -2.61 6.17 20.45
CA PRO A 18 -3.58 5.80 19.43
C PRO A 18 -3.85 7.01 18.51
N PRO A 19 -3.98 6.79 17.19
CA PRO A 19 -4.35 7.87 16.29
C PRO A 19 -5.74 8.42 16.64
N PRO A 20 -6.07 9.66 16.24
CA PRO A 20 -7.43 10.14 16.31
C PRO A 20 -8.34 9.21 15.51
N SER A 21 -9.58 9.01 15.94
CA SER A 21 -10.55 8.14 15.24
C SER A 21 -10.92 8.66 13.84
N ARG A 22 -10.78 9.97 13.61
CA ARG A 22 -11.12 10.66 12.36
C ARG A 22 -10.07 11.72 12.04
N ILE A 23 -9.68 11.80 10.76
CA ILE A 23 -8.89 12.91 10.21
C ILE A 23 -9.70 13.54 9.08
N VAL A 24 -10.11 14.79 9.26
CA VAL A 24 -10.83 15.57 8.24
C VAL A 24 -9.87 15.96 7.12
N LEU A 25 -10.32 15.81 5.86
CA LEU A 25 -9.53 16.23 4.71
C LEU A 25 -9.56 17.76 4.57
N HIS A 26 -8.40 18.36 4.37
CA HIS A 26 -8.30 19.79 4.11
C HIS A 26 -8.76 20.10 2.68
N GLY A 27 -9.18 21.35 2.41
CA GLY A 27 -9.65 21.74 1.08
C GLY A 27 -8.64 21.46 -0.05
N LEU A 28 -7.34 21.49 0.25
CA LEU A 28 -6.27 21.10 -0.70
C LEU A 28 -6.27 19.61 -1.04
N ASP A 29 -6.64 18.75 -0.10
CA ASP A 29 -6.74 17.30 -0.32
C ASP A 29 -7.93 16.98 -1.25
N LEU A 30 -8.97 17.82 -1.19
CA LEU A 30 -10.19 17.70 -2.00
C LEU A 30 -10.06 18.25 -3.43
N LEU A 31 -8.99 19.00 -3.72
CA LEU A 31 -8.74 19.49 -5.08
C LEU A 31 -8.36 18.37 -6.05
N SER A 32 -7.83 17.27 -5.52
CA SER A 32 -7.46 16.10 -6.31
C SER A 32 -8.64 15.13 -6.38
N PRO A 33 -8.97 14.58 -7.56
CA PRO A 33 -9.95 13.52 -7.64
C PRO A 33 -9.48 12.31 -6.82
N PRO A 34 -10.40 11.50 -6.26
CA PRO A 34 -10.03 10.27 -5.55
C PRO A 34 -9.42 9.28 -6.55
N ILE A 35 -8.09 9.26 -6.61
CA ILE A 35 -7.32 8.45 -7.55
C ILE A 35 -6.35 7.54 -6.80
N HIS A 36 -6.22 6.31 -7.28
CA HIS A 36 -5.18 5.41 -6.84
C HIS A 36 -3.95 5.62 -7.73
N ILE A 37 -2.83 6.00 -7.13
CA ILE A 37 -1.57 6.21 -7.85
C ILE A 37 -0.74 4.92 -7.77
N LEU A 38 -0.62 4.22 -8.89
CA LEU A 38 0.24 3.04 -9.00
C LEU A 38 1.70 3.47 -9.19
N ASN A 39 2.55 3.09 -8.25
CA ASN A 39 3.99 3.37 -8.30
C ASN A 39 4.77 2.05 -8.40
N HIS A 40 5.58 1.92 -9.45
CA HIS A 40 6.44 0.75 -9.65
C HIS A 40 7.90 1.12 -9.39
N ARG A 41 8.59 0.29 -8.60
CA ARG A 41 10.00 0.47 -8.27
C ARG A 41 10.79 -0.78 -8.63
N PHE A 42 11.89 -0.59 -9.35
CA PHE A 42 12.78 -1.65 -9.78
C PHE A 42 14.06 -1.62 -8.97
N TYR A 43 14.47 -2.81 -8.51
CA TYR A 43 15.68 -3.00 -7.71
C TYR A 43 16.55 -4.06 -8.37
N ARG A 44 17.87 -3.92 -8.19
CA ARG A 44 18.80 -4.99 -8.53
C ARG A 44 18.52 -6.22 -7.65
N PRO A 45 18.86 -7.43 -8.12
CA PRO A 45 18.66 -8.65 -7.35
C PRO A 45 19.30 -8.51 -5.95
N PRO A 46 18.58 -8.85 -4.88
CA PRO A 46 19.16 -8.85 -3.54
C PRO A 46 20.22 -9.94 -3.43
N THR A 47 21.22 -9.72 -2.57
CA THR A 47 22.18 -10.76 -2.16
C THR A 47 21.55 -11.78 -1.21
N ASP A 48 20.51 -11.37 -0.49
CA ASP A 48 19.72 -12.21 0.42
C ASP A 48 18.74 -13.11 -0.37
N SER A 49 18.26 -14.17 0.29
CA SER A 49 17.17 -14.99 -0.27
C SER A 49 15.90 -14.16 -0.44
N ILE A 50 15.13 -14.45 -1.50
CA ILE A 50 13.90 -13.71 -1.80
C ILE A 50 12.87 -13.79 -0.66
N THR A 51 12.79 -14.94 0.01
CA THR A 51 11.94 -15.14 1.19
C THR A 51 12.32 -14.19 2.32
N ASN A 52 13.62 -14.04 2.60
CA ASN A 52 14.10 -13.10 3.61
C ASN A 52 13.78 -11.64 3.23
N VAL A 53 13.87 -11.29 1.94
CA VAL A 53 13.45 -9.97 1.46
C VAL A 53 11.96 -9.75 1.68
N ILE A 54 11.11 -10.73 1.34
CA ILE A 54 9.66 -10.65 1.56
C ILE A 54 9.36 -10.46 3.05
N ASP A 55 9.99 -11.24 3.94
CA ASP A 55 9.77 -11.13 5.38
C ASP A 55 10.23 -9.77 5.95
N LYS A 56 11.38 -9.25 5.48
CA LYS A 56 11.85 -7.89 5.83
C LYS A 56 10.91 -6.81 5.32
N LEU A 57 10.37 -6.93 4.10
CA LEU A 57 9.40 -5.97 3.55
C LEU A 57 8.09 -5.98 4.33
N LYS A 58 7.55 -7.17 4.66
CA LYS A 58 6.33 -7.28 5.48
C LYS A 58 6.51 -6.66 6.86
N SER A 59 7.59 -7.01 7.57
CA SER A 59 7.86 -6.50 8.91
C SER A 59 8.16 -5.00 8.93
N SER A 60 8.95 -4.50 7.99
CA SER A 60 9.22 -3.06 7.89
C SER A 60 7.98 -2.25 7.48
N LEU A 61 7.10 -2.81 6.65
CA LEU A 61 5.80 -2.20 6.34
C LEU A 61 4.93 -2.12 7.61
N ALA A 62 4.82 -3.21 8.36
CA ALA A 62 4.07 -3.23 9.63
C ALA A 62 4.56 -2.15 10.62
N ASP A 63 5.88 -1.99 10.75
CA ASP A 63 6.50 -0.94 11.57
C ASP A 63 6.22 0.48 11.02
N ALA A 64 6.27 0.66 9.69
CA ALA A 64 5.96 1.95 9.07
C ALA A 64 4.50 2.34 9.25
N LEU A 65 3.57 1.38 9.24
CA LEU A 65 2.15 1.63 9.44
C LEU A 65 1.81 2.13 10.85
N GLU A 66 2.62 1.78 11.87
CA GLU A 66 2.49 2.39 13.20
C GLU A 66 2.82 3.90 13.15
N LEU A 67 3.77 4.30 12.29
CA LEU A 67 4.21 5.69 12.15
C LEU A 67 3.32 6.52 11.23
N TYR A 68 2.65 5.89 10.27
CA TYR A 68 1.77 6.54 9.31
C TYR A 68 0.34 5.93 9.33
N PRO A 69 -0.41 6.08 10.44
CA PRO A 69 -1.77 5.56 10.55
C PRO A 69 -2.73 5.93 9.41
N PRO A 70 -2.70 7.14 8.82
CA PRO A 70 -3.59 7.50 7.72
C PRO A 70 -3.56 6.55 6.52
N VAL A 71 -2.43 5.86 6.30
CA VAL A 71 -2.26 4.91 5.18
C VAL A 71 -3.11 3.65 5.37
N ALA A 72 -3.36 3.24 6.61
CA ALA A 72 -4.21 2.10 6.93
C ALA A 72 -5.68 2.50 7.14
N GLY A 73 -6.00 3.79 7.07
CA GLY A 73 -7.35 4.29 7.22
C GLY A 73 -8.19 4.12 5.96
N THR A 74 -9.50 4.25 6.13
CA THR A 74 -10.46 4.21 5.03
C THR A 74 -11.06 5.60 4.82
N VAL A 75 -11.06 6.09 3.57
CA VAL A 75 -11.71 7.36 3.24
C VAL A 75 -13.23 7.15 3.22
N ARG A 76 -13.95 7.98 3.97
CA ARG A 76 -15.41 7.95 4.09
C ARG A 76 -15.98 9.37 3.95
N THR A 77 -17.28 9.43 3.72
CA THR A 77 -18.07 10.67 3.68
C THR A 77 -19.17 10.55 4.72
N ASP A 78 -19.39 11.62 5.50
CA ASP A 78 -20.48 11.68 6.48
C ASP A 78 -21.79 12.25 5.90
N GLU A 79 -22.79 12.44 6.76
CA GLU A 79 -24.11 12.96 6.41
C GLU A 79 -24.12 14.43 5.95
N ASN A 80 -23.03 15.17 6.20
CA ASN A 80 -22.87 16.57 5.77
C ASN A 80 -21.99 16.69 4.52
N ASP A 81 -21.77 15.59 3.80
CA ASP A 81 -20.85 15.47 2.67
C ASP A 81 -19.39 15.81 3.00
N GLU A 82 -19.00 15.75 4.29
CA GLU A 82 -17.62 15.99 4.69
C GLU A 82 -16.80 14.71 4.54
N VAL A 83 -15.71 14.79 3.77
CA VAL A 83 -14.81 13.66 3.50
C VAL A 83 -13.73 13.59 4.57
N TYR A 84 -13.50 12.39 5.10
CA TYR A 84 -12.52 12.15 6.16
C TYR A 84 -11.89 10.76 6.06
N ILE A 85 -10.75 10.57 6.72
CA ILE A 85 -10.10 9.28 6.91
C ILE A 85 -10.54 8.72 8.26
N ALA A 86 -11.21 7.57 8.24
CA ALA A 86 -11.59 6.80 9.42
C ALA A 86 -10.42 5.90 9.85
N LEU A 87 -10.09 5.94 11.15
CA LEU A 87 -8.95 5.22 11.76
C LEU A 87 -9.33 4.39 12.99
N ASP A 88 -10.63 4.26 13.25
CA ASP A 88 -11.17 3.36 14.25
C ASP A 88 -10.94 1.89 13.85
N ALA A 89 -10.91 1.00 14.85
CA ALA A 89 -10.53 -0.41 14.67
C ALA A 89 -11.40 -1.16 13.64
N GLU A 90 -12.61 -0.66 13.36
CA GLU A 90 -13.55 -1.21 12.38
C GLU A 90 -13.26 -0.74 10.94
N ASN A 91 -12.56 0.39 10.76
CA ASN A 91 -12.23 0.98 9.46
C ASN A 91 -10.73 1.02 9.15
N ILE A 92 -9.86 0.48 10.03
CA ILE A 92 -8.49 0.16 9.67
C ILE A 92 -8.54 -0.97 8.64
N SER A 93 -8.24 -0.64 7.38
CA SER A 93 -8.28 -1.59 6.28
C SER A 93 -7.16 -2.62 6.43
N ASP A 94 -7.49 -3.88 6.14
CA ASP A 94 -6.54 -4.96 5.97
C ASP A 94 -5.59 -4.61 4.80
N ILE A 95 -4.36 -4.20 5.10
CA ILE A 95 -3.41 -3.83 4.05
C ILE A 95 -2.90 -5.11 3.37
N GLN A 96 -3.29 -5.27 2.11
CA GLN A 96 -2.88 -6.40 1.29
C GLN A 96 -1.49 -6.18 0.70
N PHE A 97 -0.58 -7.07 1.05
CA PHE A 97 0.76 -7.20 0.49
C PHE A 97 0.80 -8.38 -0.48
N LEU A 98 0.94 -8.09 -1.76
CA LEU A 98 0.93 -9.09 -2.84
C LEU A 98 2.37 -9.44 -3.24
N VAL A 99 2.64 -10.74 -3.34
CA VAL A 99 3.91 -11.27 -3.85
C VAL A 99 3.61 -12.08 -5.10
N GLU A 100 4.19 -11.66 -6.21
CA GLU A 100 4.15 -12.41 -7.46
C GLU A 100 5.57 -12.86 -7.83
N MET A 101 5.74 -14.18 -7.96
CA MET A 101 6.99 -14.78 -8.43
C MET A 101 6.80 -15.25 -9.88
N ARG A 102 7.73 -14.85 -10.75
CA ARG A 102 7.76 -15.25 -12.16
C ARG A 102 9.10 -15.89 -12.50
N ASP A 103 9.05 -17.01 -13.22
CA ASP A 103 10.23 -17.75 -13.69
C ASP A 103 10.82 -17.17 -14.99
N THR A 104 10.08 -16.28 -15.65
CA THR A 104 10.54 -15.59 -16.84
C THR A 104 11.32 -14.34 -16.45
N PRO A 105 12.50 -14.08 -17.06
CA PRO A 105 13.20 -12.81 -16.92
C PRO A 105 12.26 -11.66 -17.22
N PHE A 106 12.41 -10.57 -16.48
CA PHE A 106 11.63 -9.37 -16.74
C PHE A 106 12.07 -8.75 -18.07
N VAL A 107 11.22 -8.84 -19.10
CA VAL A 107 11.48 -8.29 -20.45
C VAL A 107 11.09 -6.81 -20.51
N GLY A 108 11.66 -6.00 -19.62
CA GLY A 108 11.36 -4.57 -19.50
C GLY A 108 9.88 -4.26 -19.24
N ASP A 109 9.61 -2.98 -18.95
CA ASP A 109 8.25 -2.46 -19.00
C ASP A 109 7.93 -2.10 -20.45
N SER A 110 7.24 -2.98 -21.14
CA SER A 110 6.49 -2.59 -22.35
C SER A 110 5.13 -1.98 -21.99
N GLU A 111 4.71 -2.10 -20.73
CA GLU A 111 3.56 -1.39 -20.18
C GLU A 111 3.99 0.02 -19.78
N ASP A 112 3.26 1.03 -20.24
CA ASP A 112 3.47 2.40 -19.81
C ASP A 112 3.09 2.54 -18.32
N LEU A 113 4.10 2.47 -17.44
CA LEU A 113 3.97 2.62 -15.99
C LEU A 113 4.13 4.07 -15.52
N SER A 114 3.99 5.07 -16.41
CA SER A 114 3.85 6.46 -15.98
C SER A 114 2.71 6.56 -14.96
N PRO A 115 2.79 7.47 -13.96
CA PRO A 115 1.69 7.71 -13.03
C PRO A 115 0.49 8.24 -13.82
N ARG A 116 -0.35 7.32 -14.31
CA ARG A 116 -1.57 7.65 -15.03
C ARG A 116 -2.66 7.90 -14.01
N THR A 117 -3.36 9.02 -14.18
CA THR A 117 -4.50 9.46 -13.35
C THR A 117 -5.75 8.57 -13.51
N VAL A 118 -5.65 7.43 -14.19
CA VAL A 118 -6.80 6.68 -14.66
C VAL A 118 -6.64 5.21 -14.33
N VAL A 119 -7.08 4.81 -13.13
CA VAL A 119 -7.89 3.60 -12.95
C VAL A 119 -8.82 3.87 -11.76
N LEU A 120 -10.13 3.94 -11.99
CA LEU A 120 -11.14 3.68 -10.96
C LEU A 120 -10.93 2.23 -10.53
N LEU A 121 -10.01 2.03 -9.59
CA LEU A 121 -9.75 0.71 -9.07
C LEU A 121 -10.99 0.25 -8.31
N PRO A 122 -11.42 -1.02 -8.49
CA PRO A 122 -12.44 -1.60 -7.63
C PRO A 122 -12.09 -1.37 -6.16
N PRO A 123 -13.08 -1.19 -5.28
CA PRO A 123 -12.86 -1.23 -3.84
C PRO A 123 -11.98 -2.43 -3.49
N LEU A 124 -10.99 -2.24 -2.61
CA LEU A 124 -9.99 -3.25 -2.17
C LEU A 124 -8.79 -3.50 -3.10
N SER A 125 -8.62 -2.74 -4.18
CA SER A 125 -7.42 -2.88 -5.00
C SER A 125 -6.17 -2.37 -4.29
N SER A 126 -5.08 -3.15 -4.31
CA SER A 126 -3.84 -2.79 -3.62
C SER A 126 -3.23 -1.51 -4.20
N THR A 127 -2.91 -0.57 -3.30
CA THR A 127 -2.33 0.75 -3.61
C THR A 127 -0.82 0.71 -3.76
N LEU A 128 -0.16 -0.40 -3.43
CA LEU A 128 1.29 -0.54 -3.43
C LEU A 128 1.71 -1.89 -4.04
N ALA A 129 2.40 -1.84 -5.17
CA ALA A 129 3.02 -3.02 -5.80
C ALA A 129 4.55 -2.89 -5.76
N VAL A 130 5.23 -3.87 -5.15
CA VAL A 130 6.70 -3.95 -5.15
C VAL A 130 7.11 -5.13 -6.01
N LYS A 131 7.94 -4.89 -7.03
CA LYS A 131 8.42 -5.91 -7.95
C LYS A 131 9.92 -6.13 -7.77
N VAL A 132 10.32 -7.37 -7.54
CA VAL A 132 11.74 -7.76 -7.44
C VAL A 132 12.08 -8.62 -8.64
N THR A 133 13.05 -8.18 -9.43
CA THR A 133 13.51 -8.92 -10.62
C THR A 133 14.84 -9.61 -10.35
N ARG A 134 14.93 -10.91 -10.64
CA ARG A 134 16.19 -11.65 -10.63
C ARG A 134 16.64 -11.88 -12.07
N VAL A 135 17.87 -11.51 -12.39
CA VAL A 135 18.54 -11.90 -13.64
C VAL A 135 19.28 -13.20 -13.33
N MET A 136 19.04 -14.24 -14.13
CA MET A 136 19.82 -15.48 -14.11
C MET A 136 21.15 -15.26 -14.81
#